data_AF-A0A7Y5MST9-F1
#
_entry.id   AF-A0A7Y5MST9-F1
#
_cell.length_a   1.000
_cell.length_b   1.000
_cell.length_c   1.000
_cell.angle_alpha   90.00
_cell.angle_beta   90.00
_cell.angle_gamma   90.00
#
_symmetry.space_group_name_H-M   'P 1'
#
loop_
_entity.id
_entity.type
_entity.pdbx_description
1 polymer ?
#
loop_
_entity_poly.entity_id
_entity_poly.type
_entity_poly.pdbx_seq_one_letter_code
_entity_poly.pdbx_strand_id
1 'polypeptide(L)' 'IEENEKELIRKALRKHSGKRKEASQDLGISERTLYRKIKEYDIQ' A
#
# COMPACT_ATOMS: atom_id res chain seq x y z
N ILE A 1 -0.65 -7.45 13.95
CA ILE A 1 -0.49 -6.07 13.43
C ILE A 1 -0.17 -6.10 11.94
N GLU A 2 0.80 -6.91 11.51
CA GLU A 2 1.21 -7.01 10.10
C GLU A 2 0.07 -7.37 9.12
N GLU A 3 -0.84 -8.29 9.47
CA GLU A 3 -1.93 -8.66 8.54
C GLU A 3 -2.92 -7.51 8.28
N ASN A 4 -3.22 -6.70 9.31
CA ASN A 4 -4.07 -5.52 9.15
C ASN A 4 -3.41 -4.49 8.23
N GLU A 5 -2.09 -4.30 8.34
CA GLU A 5 -1.36 -3.41 7.46
C GLU A 5 -1.36 -3.92 6.01
N LYS A 6 -1.14 -5.22 5.79
CA LYS A 6 -1.23 -5.82 4.45
C LYS A 6 -2.62 -5.62 3.84
N GLU A 7 -3.67 -5.81 4.63
CA GLU A 7 -5.04 -5.62 4.16
C GLU A 7 -5.33 -4.16 3.79
N LEU A 8 -4.86 -3.20 4.60
CA LEU A 8 -4.98 -1.76 4.31
C LEU A 8 -4.26 -1.40 3.01
N ILE A 9 -3.04 -1.90 2.80
CA ILE A 9 -2.28 -1.68 1.57
C ILE A 9 -3.03 -2.26 0.36
N ARG A 10 -3.51 -3.51 0.46
CA ARG A 10 -4.31 -4.14 -0.61
C ARG A 10 -5.62 -3.39 -0.88
N LYS A 11 -6.27 -2.85 0.14
CA LYS A 11 -7.50 -2.05 0.00
C LYS A 11 -7.22 -0.72 -0.70
N ALA A 12 -6.19 0.01 -0.28
CA ALA A 12 -5.79 1.26 -0.91
C ALA A 12 -5.36 1.06 -2.37
N LEU A 13 -4.55 0.04 -2.66
CA LEU A 13 -4.16 -0.30 -4.03
C LEU A 13 -5.37 -0.67 -4.88
N ARG A 14 -6.30 -1.50 -4.39
CA ARG A 14 -7.53 -1.82 -5.13
C ARG A 14 -8.41 -0.59 -5.38
N LYS A 15 -8.62 0.25 -4.36
CA LYS A 15 -9.39 1.50 -4.44
C LYS A 15 -8.85 2.45 -5.52
N HIS A 16 -7.53 2.53 -5.65
CA HIS A 16 -6.86 3.40 -6.62
C HIS A 16 -6.38 2.66 -7.88
N SER A 17 -6.89 1.45 -8.16
CA SER A 17 -6.54 0.66 -9.36
C SER A 17 -5.03 0.47 -9.55
N GLY A 18 -4.30 0.22 -8.47
CA GLY A 18 -2.86 0.01 -8.46
C GLY A 18 -2.01 1.29 -8.53
N LYS A 19 -2.63 2.48 -8.60
CA LYS A 19 -1.89 3.74 -8.63
C LYS A 19 -1.26 4.01 -7.26
N ARG A 20 0.07 3.86 -7.21
CA ARG A 20 0.86 3.92 -5.97
C ARG A 20 0.84 5.30 -5.32
N LYS A 21 0.81 6.39 -6.11
CA LYS A 21 0.76 7.76 -5.60
C LYS A 21 -0.49 7.99 -4.77
N GLU A 22 -1.65 7.77 -5.36
CA GLU A 22 -2.95 7.95 -4.69
C GLU A 22 -3.11 6.97 -3.53
N ALA A 23 -2.72 5.71 -3.67
CA ALA A 23 -2.74 4.74 -2.57
C ALA A 23 -1.85 5.16 -1.39
N SER A 24 -0.67 5.71 -1.66
CA SER A 24 0.23 6.20 -0.60
C SER A 24 -0.33 7.42 0.14
N GLN A 25 -1.00 8.31 -0.60
CA GLN A 25 -1.70 9.47 -0.04
C GLN A 25 -2.86 9.05 0.86
N ASP A 26 -3.67 8.07 0.42
CA ASP A 26 -4.79 7.52 1.21
C ASP A 26 -4.31 6.83 2.50
N LEU A 27 -3.13 6.18 2.44
CA LEU A 27 -2.49 5.54 3.60
C LEU A 27 -1.70 6.53 4.48
N GLY A 28 -1.56 7.79 4.09
CA GLY A 28 -0.79 8.80 4.83
C GLY A 28 0.73 8.53 4.87
N ILE A 29 1.27 7.83 3.87
CA ILE A 29 2.70 7.47 3.78
C ILE A 29 3.30 7.95 2.46
N SER A 30 4.64 8.00 2.39
CA SER A 30 5.31 8.28 1.12
C SER A 30 5.18 7.11 0.13
N GLU A 31 5.22 7.40 -1.18
CA GLU A 31 5.29 6.36 -2.22
C GLU A 31 6.47 5.40 -2.01
N ARG A 32 7.61 5.90 -1.52
CA ARG A 32 8.79 5.09 -1.21
C ARG A 32 8.49 4.09 -0.08
N THR A 33 7.76 4.52 0.95
CA THR A 33 7.34 3.65 2.06
C THR A 33 6.37 2.59 1.55
N LEU A 34 5.38 2.98 0.75
CA LEU A 34 4.44 2.05 0.14
C LEU A 34 5.15 1.00 -0.72
N TYR A 35 6.11 1.42 -1.56
CA TYR A 35 6.92 0.51 -2.38
C TYR A 35 7.70 -0.51 -1.54
N ARG A 36 8.34 -0.06 -0.45
CA ARG A 36 9.08 -0.96 0.45
C ARG A 36 8.14 -2.00 1.07
N LYS A 37 6.96 -1.58 1.54
CA LYS A 37 5.96 -2.48 2.15
C LYS A 37 5.36 -3.45 1.15
N ILE A 38 5.10 -3.00 -0.08
CA ILE A 38 4.67 -3.87 -1.18
C ILE A 38 5.71 -4.99 -1.41
N LYS A 39 6.99 -4.64 -1.46
CA LYS A 39 8.08 -5.62 -1.64
C LYS A 39 8.25 -6.54 -0.42
N GLU A 40 8.15 -5.98 0.79
CA GLU A 40 8.30 -6.73 2.04
C GLU A 40 7.18 -7.75 2.24
N TYR A 41 5.95 -7.41 1.83
CA TYR A 41 4.78 -8.26 2.01
C TYR A 41 4.37 -9.03 0.77
N ASP A 42 5.16 -8.95 -0.32
CA ASP A 42 4.86 -9.56 -1.61
C ASP A 42 3.45 -9.21 -2.11
N ILE A 43 3.09 -7.93 -2.01
CA ILE A 43 1.80 -7.37 -2.43
C ILE A 43 1.98 -6.75 -3.83
N GLN A 44 2.40 -7.54 -4.82
CA GLN A 44 2.28 -7.17 -6.23
C GLN A 44 2.56 -8.32 -7.18
#